data_AF-A0A345Z0X8-F1
#
_entry.id   AF-A0A345Z0X8-F1
#
_cell.length_a   1.000
_cell.length_b   1.000
_cell.length_c   1.000
_cell.angle_alpha   90.00
_cell.angle_beta   90.00
_cell.angle_gamma   90.00
#
_symmetry.space_group_name_H-M   'P 1'
#
loop_
_entity.id
_entity.type
_entity.pdbx_description
1 polymer ?
#
loop_
_entity_poly.entity_id
_entity_poly.type
_entity_poly.pdbx_seq_one_letter_code
_entity_poly.pdbx_strand_id
1 'polypeptide(L)'
;FLTINLAFGFAVTLGILIAGQVSGAHLNPAVTFAMCFLAREPWIKLPIYTLAQTLGAFLGAGIVFGLYYDAILAFADNQLIVSGPNGTAGIFATYP
;
A
#
# COMPACT_ATOMS: atom_id res chain seq x y z
N PHE A 1 3.84 0.20 -17.82
CA PHE A 1 2.52 0.66 -17.33
C PHE A 1 1.50 -0.47 -17.16
N LEU A 2 1.20 -1.27 -18.20
CA LEU A 2 0.20 -2.34 -18.10
C LEU A 2 0.48 -3.34 -16.96
N THR A 3 1.72 -3.82 -16.85
CA THR A 3 2.12 -4.79 -15.80
C THR A 3 1.87 -4.26 -14.40
N ILE A 4 2.17 -2.98 -14.13
CA ILE A 4 1.99 -2.36 -12.82
C ILE A 4 0.50 -2.28 -12.47
N ASN A 5 -0.32 -1.80 -13.42
CA ASN A 5 -1.77 -1.66 -13.21
C ASN A 5 -2.42 -3.02 -12.92
N LEU A 6 -2.05 -4.04 -13.69
CA LEU A 6 -2.60 -5.38 -13.55
C LEU A 6 -2.13 -6.05 -12.25
N ALA A 7 -0.83 -5.93 -11.92
CA ALA A 7 -0.27 -6.45 -10.68
C ALA A 7 -0.94 -5.82 -9.45
N PHE A 8 -1.19 -4.51 -9.48
CA PHE A 8 -1.88 -3.81 -8.40
C PHE A 8 -3.33 -4.30 -8.24
N GLY A 9 -4.07 -4.44 -9.35
CA GLY A 9 -5.44 -4.98 -9.33
C GLY A 9 -5.52 -6.39 -8.74
N PHE A 10 -4.59 -7.27 -9.11
CA PHE A 10 -4.52 -8.62 -8.54
C PHE A 10 -4.11 -8.61 -7.07
N ALA A 11 -3.15 -7.77 -6.67
CA ALA A 11 -2.75 -7.64 -5.27
C ALA A 11 -3.92 -7.23 -4.38
N VAL A 12 -4.72 -6.25 -4.81
CA VAL A 12 -5.95 -5.82 -4.11
C VAL A 12 -6.96 -6.97 -4.05
N THR A 13 -7.16 -7.70 -5.15
CA THR A 13 -8.08 -8.85 -5.19
C THR A 13 -7.69 -9.93 -4.18
N LEU A 14 -6.41 -10.27 -4.09
CA LEU A 14 -5.90 -11.22 -3.11
C LEU A 14 -6.12 -10.72 -1.68
N GLY A 15 -5.86 -9.44 -1.42
CA GLY A 15 -6.18 -8.82 -0.13
C GLY A 15 -7.66 -8.95 0.24
N ILE A 16 -8.56 -8.78 -0.74
CA ILE A 16 -10.01 -8.93 -0.53
C ILE A 16 -10.37 -10.38 -0.18
N LEU A 17 -9.79 -11.35 -0.87
CA LEU A 17 -10.03 -12.77 -0.58
C LEU A 17 -9.57 -13.15 0.84
N ILE A 18 -8.49 -12.55 1.34
CA ILE A 18 -7.96 -12.81 2.69
C ILE A 18 -8.82 -12.13 3.76
N ALA A 19 -9.09 -10.83 3.60
CA ALA A 19 -9.67 -10.00 4.67
C ALA A 19 -11.20 -9.85 4.58
N GLY A 20 -11.83 -10.32 3.50
CA GLY A 20 -13.22 -10.02 3.15
C GLY A 20 -14.23 -10.49 4.17
N GLN A 21 -14.12 -11.75 4.63
CA GLN A 21 -15.06 -12.33 5.59
C GLN A 21 -14.90 -11.79 7.02
N VAL A 22 -13.75 -11.17 7.34
CA VAL A 22 -13.44 -10.70 8.69
C VAL A 22 -13.71 -9.21 8.86
N SER A 23 -13.24 -8.39 7.91
CA SER A 23 -13.20 -6.93 8.04
C SER A 23 -13.98 -6.19 6.94
N GLY A 24 -14.59 -6.92 5.99
CA GLY A 24 -15.13 -6.35 4.76
C GLY A 24 -14.05 -5.93 3.75
N ALA A 25 -12.78 -6.25 4.02
CA ALA A 25 -11.61 -5.94 3.20
C ALA A 25 -11.55 -4.49 2.70
N HIS A 26 -11.72 -3.53 3.61
CA HIS A 26 -11.65 -2.12 3.22
C HIS A 26 -10.29 -1.77 2.60
N LEU A 27 -9.20 -2.25 3.20
CA LEU A 27 -7.80 -2.13 2.74
C LEU A 27 -7.36 -0.70 2.35
N ASN A 28 -8.15 0.29 2.76
CA ASN A 28 -8.03 1.68 2.37
C ASN A 28 -8.76 2.56 3.41
N PRO A 29 -8.09 3.55 4.03
CA PRO A 29 -8.72 4.44 4.98
C PRO A 29 -9.87 5.25 4.38
N ALA A 30 -9.80 5.63 3.10
CA ALA A 30 -10.86 6.35 2.40
C ALA A 30 -12.12 5.50 2.20
N VAL A 31 -11.96 4.20 1.91
CA VAL A 31 -13.08 3.26 1.83
C VAL A 31 -13.71 3.08 3.22
N THR A 32 -12.88 2.96 4.26
CA THR A 32 -13.37 2.88 5.65
C THR A 32 -14.15 4.13 6.04
N PHE A 33 -13.64 5.32 5.69
CA PHE A 33 -14.33 6.58 5.91
C PHE A 33 -15.69 6.63 5.19
N ALA A 34 -15.75 6.23 3.92
CA ALA A 34 -16.99 6.18 3.16
C ALA A 34 -18.02 5.23 3.80
N MET A 35 -17.58 4.07 4.30
CA MET A 35 -18.46 3.13 5.01
C MET A 35 -18.99 3.70 6.33
N CYS A 36 -18.17 4.44 7.08
CA CYS A 36 -18.63 5.17 8.27
C CYS A 36 -19.62 6.29 7.92
N PHE A 37 -19.35 7.04 6.86
CA PHE A 37 -20.20 8.12 6.38
C PHE A 37 -21.59 7.62 5.96
N LEU A 38 -21.64 6.46 5.29
CA LEU A 38 -22.88 5.80 4.88
C LEU A 38 -23.54 4.98 6.02
N ALA A 39 -23.08 5.13 7.27
CA ALA A 39 -23.56 4.42 8.45
C ALA A 39 -23.54 2.88 8.32
N ARG A 40 -22.62 2.34 7.51
CA ARG A 40 -22.41 0.88 7.35
C ARG A 40 -21.42 0.31 8.36
N GLU A 41 -20.57 1.15 8.94
CA GLU A 41 -19.64 0.79 10.01
C GLU A 41 -19.62 1.89 11.10
N PRO A 42 -19.42 1.54 12.38
CA PRO A 42 -19.38 2.52 13.46
C PRO A 42 -18.09 3.33 13.41
N TRP A 43 -18.21 4.63 13.70
CA TRP A 43 -17.10 5.59 13.66
C TRP A 43 -15.91 5.22 14.55
N ILE A 44 -16.13 4.46 15.63
CA ILE A 44 -15.06 4.01 16.53
C ILE A 44 -14.07 3.05 15.83
N LYS A 45 -14.51 2.35 14.77
CA LYS A 45 -13.63 1.45 14.00
C LYS A 45 -12.72 2.20 13.03
N LEU A 46 -13.08 3.42 12.61
CA LEU A 46 -12.31 4.22 11.65
C LEU A 46 -10.83 4.39 12.05
N PRO A 47 -10.48 4.85 13.27
CA PRO A 47 -9.07 5.00 13.66
C PRO A 47 -8.34 3.65 13.75
N ILE A 48 -9.01 2.60 14.20
CA ILE A 48 -8.42 1.26 14.33
C ILE A 48 -8.09 0.68 12.94
N TYR A 49 -9.04 0.79 12.00
CA TYR A 49 -8.84 0.36 10.61
C TYR A 49 -7.72 1.15 9.94
N THR A 50 -7.71 2.47 10.12
CA THR A 50 -6.69 3.35 9.51
C THR A 50 -5.30 3.00 10.03
N LEU A 51 -5.14 2.79 11.35
CA LEU A 51 -3.88 2.36 11.93
C LEU A 51 -3.44 0.98 11.43
N ALA A 52 -4.34 0.00 11.41
CA ALA A 52 -4.00 -1.35 10.94
C ALA A 52 -3.59 -1.35 9.46
N GLN A 53 -4.30 -0.60 8.62
CA GLN A 53 -4.01 -0.49 7.18
C GLN A 53 -2.68 0.24 6.91
N THR A 54 -2.41 1.33 7.64
CA THR A 54 -1.14 2.08 7.49
C THR A 54 0.06 1.29 8.00
N LEU A 55 -0.07 0.59 9.13
CA LEU A 55 0.97 -0.32 9.61
C LEU A 55 1.21 -1.48 8.64
N GLY A 56 0.15 -2.07 8.09
CA GLY A 56 0.25 -3.11 7.07
C GLY A 56 0.98 -2.63 5.82
N ALA A 57 0.65 -1.44 5.33
CA ALA A 57 1.32 -0.82 4.18
C ALA A 57 2.80 -0.52 4.47
N PHE A 58 3.12 -0.02 5.66
CA PHE A 58 4.49 0.27 6.08
C PHE A 58 5.35 -1.01 6.15
N LEU A 59 4.83 -2.07 6.77
CA LEU A 59 5.54 -3.35 6.85
C LEU A 59 5.68 -3.99 5.46
N GLY A 60 4.64 -3.91 4.62
CA GLY A 60 4.70 -4.37 3.23
C GLY A 60 5.79 -3.65 2.42
N ALA A 61 5.89 -2.33 2.56
CA ALA A 61 6.97 -1.55 1.94
C ALA A 61 8.36 -1.99 2.43
N GLY A 62 8.51 -2.25 3.73
CA GLY A 62 9.76 -2.77 4.30
C GLY A 62 10.16 -4.14 3.75
N ILE A 63 9.19 -5.06 3.58
CA ILE A 63 9.42 -6.37 2.97
C ILE A 63 9.88 -6.22 1.51
N VAL A 64 9.23 -5.35 0.73
CA VAL A 64 9.61 -5.08 -0.66
C VAL A 64 11.02 -4.46 -0.73
N PHE A 65 11.34 -3.53 0.16
CA PHE A 65 12.68 -2.94 0.23
C PHE A 65 13.75 -4.00 0.53
N GLY A 66 13.50 -4.89 1.50
CA GLY A 66 14.42 -5.98 1.81
C GLY A 66 14.58 -6.97 0.67
N LEU A 67 13.48 -7.33 0.00
CA LEU A 67 13.50 -8.27 -1.13
C LEU A 67 14.25 -7.73 -2.34
N TYR A 68 14.16 -6.43 -2.60
CA TYR A 68 14.79 -5.76 -3.75
C TYR A 68 16.02 -4.93 -3.36
N TYR A 69 16.59 -5.14 -2.17
CA TYR A 69 17.66 -4.30 -1.63
C TYR A 69 18.84 -4.14 -2.61
N ASP A 70 19.37 -5.25 -3.10
CA ASP A 70 20.50 -5.25 -4.03
C ASP A 70 20.16 -4.58 -5.37
N ALA A 71 18.94 -4.83 -5.88
CA ALA A 71 18.48 -4.27 -7.15
C ALA A 71 18.26 -2.75 -7.06
N ILE A 72 17.71 -2.28 -5.94
CA ILE A 72 17.50 -0.86 -5.68
C ILE A 72 18.85 -0.15 -5.58
N LEU A 73 19.81 -0.69 -4.83
CA LEU A 73 21.13 -0.06 -4.69
C LEU A 73 21.95 -0.09 -5.97
N ALA A 74 21.87 -1.18 -6.73
CA ALA A 74 22.54 -1.29 -8.03
C ALA A 74 22.02 -0.27 -9.04
N PHE A 75 20.70 -0.02 -9.05
CA PHE A 75 20.09 1.00 -9.92
C PHE A 75 20.36 2.42 -9.43
N ALA A 76 20.43 2.61 -8.12
CA ALA A 76 20.54 3.92 -7.50
C ALA A 76 22.00 4.38 -7.31
N ASP A 77 23.00 3.64 -7.80
CA ASP A 77 24.44 3.89 -7.57
C ASP A 77 24.76 4.09 -6.07
N ASN A 78 24.13 3.27 -5.22
CA ASN A 78 24.21 3.35 -3.76
C ASN A 78 23.71 4.70 -3.15
N GLN A 79 22.95 5.49 -3.91
CA GLN A 79 22.35 6.75 -3.48
C GLN A 79 20.82 6.70 -3.49
N LEU A 80 20.20 6.72 -2.31
CA LEU A 80 18.74 6.75 -2.19
C LEU A 80 18.20 8.16 -2.43
N ILE A 81 17.87 8.45 -3.69
CA ILE A 81 17.33 9.74 -4.14
C ILE A 81 15.81 9.66 -4.41
N VAL A 82 15.12 10.78 -4.15
CA VAL A 82 13.65 10.86 -4.26
C VAL A 82 13.19 11.12 -5.70
N SER A 83 13.92 11.95 -6.43
CA SER A 83 13.57 12.39 -7.78
C SER A 83 14.80 12.47 -8.67
N GLY A 84 14.60 12.33 -9.98
CA GLY A 84 15.66 12.30 -10.98
C GLY A 84 15.71 10.96 -11.74
N PRO A 85 16.67 10.80 -12.66
CA PRO A 85 16.79 9.60 -13.50
C PRO A 85 16.92 8.29 -12.70
N ASN A 86 17.58 8.36 -11.54
CA ASN A 86 17.81 7.22 -10.65
C ASN A 86 16.93 7.28 -9.38
N GLY A 87 15.79 7.99 -9.44
CA GLY A 87 14.83 8.11 -8.34
C GLY A 87 14.15 6.78 -8.01
N THR A 88 14.33 6.27 -6.79
CA THR A 88 13.75 4.98 -6.35
C THR A 88 12.59 5.14 -5.37
N ALA A 89 12.35 6.34 -4.84
CA ALA A 89 11.25 6.59 -3.91
C ALA A 89 9.86 6.32 -4.53
N GLY A 90 9.72 6.49 -5.85
CA GLY A 90 8.50 6.20 -6.61
C GLY A 90 8.03 4.74 -6.58
N ILE A 91 8.89 3.82 -6.13
CA ILE A 91 8.52 2.41 -5.93
C ILE A 91 7.53 2.27 -4.76
N PHE A 92 7.64 3.14 -3.74
CA PHE A 92 6.91 3.01 -2.48
C PHE A 92 5.75 4.00 -2.33
N ALA A 93 5.83 5.15 -2.98
CA ALA A 93 4.81 6.20 -2.91
C ALA A 93 4.68 6.91 -4.26
N THR A 94 3.50 7.45 -4.53
CA THR A 94 3.24 8.26 -5.72
C THR A 94 3.71 9.69 -5.51
N TYR A 95 4.50 10.20 -6.45
CA TYR A 95 4.99 11.58 -6.49
C TYR A 95 4.41 12.32 -7.72
N PRO A 96 4.17 13.64 -7.63
CA PRO A 96 3.76 14.46 -8.77
C PRO A 96 4.89 14.67 -9.79
#